data_AF-A0A2A7H855-F1
#
_entry.id   AF-A0A2A7H855-F1
#
_cell.length_a   1.000
_cell.length_b   1.000
_cell.length_c   1.000
_cell.angle_alpha   90.00
_cell.angle_beta   90.00
_cell.angle_gamma   90.00
#
_symmetry.space_group_name_H-M   'P 1'
#
loop_
_entity.id
_entity.type
_entity.pdbx_description
1 polymer ?
#
loop_
_entity_poly.entity_id
_entity_poly.type
_entity_poly.pdbx_seq_one_letter_code
_entity_poly.pdbx_strand_id
1 'polypeptide(L)'
;MDTLFFTLLVIGIVSAFIGTLAGGGGLITLPAMMLVGVPIQIGIATNKFSSGIAALTSIFYLLKNKHLSVKIIIVNVCIAIIGGMSGALITSHVTEQTMNIMALILLIFALIITLKNKQWVSSVEGKAKDTTIVSNAMPFFIAAYDGGFGPGSSTFGILHYMNQKNTYMKAVQLTRVLIFGSCCGAFIIFYQTGFVQWNYAIAMAIGSAIGSQIGLIALPKIPLKIAKKLLITIIFLLIGQVAFKMI
;
A
#
# COMPACT_ATOMS: atom_id res chain seq x y z
N MET A 1 -27.23 7.37 -5.60
CA MET A 1 -25.92 6.81 -5.18
C MET A 1 -25.94 5.33 -5.52
N ASP A 2 -25.04 4.92 -6.39
CA ASP A 2 -25.07 3.61 -7.05
C ASP A 2 -24.71 2.47 -6.08
N THR A 3 -25.28 1.28 -6.28
CA THR A 3 -24.96 0.05 -5.52
C THR A 3 -23.45 -0.21 -5.45
N LEU A 4 -22.71 0.10 -6.52
CA LEU A 4 -21.26 -0.03 -6.59
C LEU A 4 -20.51 0.88 -5.60
N PHE A 5 -21.02 2.08 -5.31
CA PHE A 5 -20.42 2.98 -4.33
C PHE A 5 -20.40 2.36 -2.93
N PHE A 6 -21.53 1.79 -2.50
CA PHE A 6 -21.63 1.12 -1.21
C PHE A 6 -20.76 -0.13 -1.15
N THR A 7 -20.69 -0.91 -2.23
CA THR A 7 -19.80 -2.07 -2.31
C THR A 7 -18.34 -1.68 -2.16
N LEU A 8 -17.90 -0.62 -2.85
CA LEU A 8 -16.53 -0.11 -2.73
C LEU A 8 -16.23 0.45 -1.34
N LEU A 9 -17.21 1.12 -0.72
CA LEU A 9 -17.07 1.58 0.67
C LEU A 9 -16.83 0.39 1.61
N VAL A 10 -17.60 -0.68 1.49
CA VAL A 10 -17.43 -1.92 2.28
C VAL A 10 -16.07 -2.57 1.99
N ILE A 11 -15.68 -2.67 0.71
CA ILE A 11 -14.36 -3.19 0.32
C ILE A 11 -13.26 -2.37 1.01
N GLY A 12 -13.35 -1.04 0.99
CA GLY A 12 -12.40 -0.14 1.65
C GLY A 12 -12.34 -0.34 3.16
N ILE A 13 -13.49 -0.50 3.83
CA ILE A 13 -13.53 -0.80 5.28
C ILE A 13 -12.80 -2.11 5.57
N VAL A 14 -13.18 -3.18 4.88
CA VAL A 14 -12.63 -4.52 5.13
C VAL A 14 -11.14 -4.58 4.78
N SER A 15 -10.74 -4.07 3.61
CA SER A 15 -9.36 -4.12 3.16
C SER A 15 -8.44 -3.26 4.04
N ALA A 16 -8.88 -2.09 4.49
CA ALA A 16 -8.08 -1.24 5.39
C ALA A 16 -8.07 -1.74 6.83
N PHE A 17 -9.17 -2.33 7.33
CA PHE A 17 -9.21 -3.00 8.63
C PHE A 17 -8.17 -4.12 8.67
N ILE A 18 -8.23 -5.04 7.70
CA ILE A 18 -7.29 -6.16 7.60
C ILE A 18 -5.89 -5.67 7.29
N GLY A 19 -5.77 -4.66 6.43
CA GLY A 19 -4.51 -4.00 6.10
C GLY A 19 -3.84 -3.36 7.31
N THR A 20 -4.62 -2.89 8.29
CA THR A 20 -4.10 -2.35 9.55
C THR A 20 -3.63 -3.47 10.48
N LEU A 21 -4.32 -4.62 10.48
CA LEU A 21 -3.95 -5.78 11.29
C LEU A 21 -2.74 -6.55 10.73
N ALA A 22 -2.62 -6.62 9.41
CA ALA A 22 -1.66 -7.50 8.73
C ALA A 22 -0.81 -6.79 7.66
N GLY A 23 -0.85 -5.46 7.56
CA GLY A 23 0.06 -4.69 6.68
C GLY A 23 -0.14 -4.85 5.16
N GLY A 24 -1.22 -5.51 4.73
CA GLY A 24 -1.41 -5.93 3.33
C GLY A 24 -2.67 -5.38 2.64
N GLY A 25 -3.25 -4.26 3.09
CA GLY A 25 -4.56 -3.80 2.61
C GLY A 25 -4.65 -3.64 1.08
N GLY A 26 -3.58 -3.15 0.44
CA GLY A 26 -3.50 -3.03 -1.02
C GLY A 26 -3.53 -4.37 -1.77
N LEU A 27 -3.07 -5.48 -1.15
CA LEU A 27 -3.16 -6.83 -1.73
C LEU A 27 -4.61 -7.33 -1.77
N ILE A 28 -5.48 -6.77 -0.94
CA ILE A 28 -6.91 -7.12 -0.86
C ILE A 28 -7.73 -6.18 -1.74
N THR A 29 -7.44 -4.87 -1.66
CA THR A 29 -8.18 -3.82 -2.38
C THR A 29 -8.25 -4.07 -3.89
N LEU A 30 -7.10 -4.26 -4.54
CA LEU A 30 -7.05 -4.36 -6.00
C LEU A 30 -7.87 -5.55 -6.53
N PRO A 31 -7.65 -6.78 -6.03
CA PRO A 31 -8.44 -7.91 -6.49
C PRO A 31 -9.92 -7.74 -6.16
N ALA A 32 -10.29 -7.29 -4.95
CA ALA A 32 -11.69 -7.06 -4.57
C ALA A 32 -12.41 -6.09 -5.52
N MET A 33 -11.74 -5.01 -5.93
CA MET A 33 -12.24 -4.07 -6.92
C MET A 33 -12.42 -4.71 -8.30
N MET A 34 -11.47 -5.55 -8.73
CA MET A 34 -11.58 -6.30 -9.99
C MET A 34 -12.73 -7.31 -9.98
N LEU A 35 -13.11 -7.84 -8.82
CA LEU A 35 -14.25 -8.78 -8.69
C LEU A 35 -15.58 -8.09 -8.98
N VAL A 36 -15.72 -6.85 -8.53
CA VAL A 36 -16.93 -6.05 -8.73
C VAL A 36 -16.94 -5.33 -10.08
N GLY A 37 -16.02 -5.72 -10.98
CA GLY A 37 -15.97 -5.24 -12.36
C GLY A 37 -15.15 -3.99 -12.59
N VAL A 38 -14.41 -3.48 -11.58
CA VAL A 38 -13.55 -2.31 -11.78
C VAL A 38 -12.27 -2.70 -12.54
N PRO A 39 -11.95 -2.04 -13.66
CA PRO A 39 -10.69 -2.24 -14.39
C PRO A 39 -9.47 -2.01 -13.51
N ILE A 40 -8.38 -2.75 -13.75
CA ILE A 40 -7.22 -2.74 -12.84
C ILE A 40 -6.58 -1.34 -12.73
N GLN A 41 -6.47 -0.58 -13.82
CA GLN A 41 -5.87 0.76 -13.81
C GLN A 41 -6.71 1.73 -12.95
N ILE A 42 -8.04 1.64 -13.03
CA ILE A 42 -8.96 2.43 -12.20
C ILE A 42 -8.84 1.99 -10.73
N GLY A 43 -8.71 0.68 -10.48
CA GLY A 43 -8.45 0.14 -9.16
C GLY A 43 -7.15 0.65 -8.55
N ILE A 44 -6.07 0.69 -9.34
CA ILE A 44 -4.76 1.21 -8.92
C ILE A 44 -4.86 2.70 -8.61
N ALA A 45 -5.42 3.49 -9.53
CA ALA A 45 -5.63 4.92 -9.32
C ALA A 45 -6.42 5.21 -8.04
N THR A 46 -7.53 4.48 -7.82
CA THR A 46 -8.38 4.58 -6.63
C THR A 46 -7.62 4.22 -5.36
N ASN A 47 -6.83 3.13 -5.39
CA ASN A 47 -6.02 2.69 -4.27
C ASN A 47 -4.91 3.69 -3.93
N LYS A 48 -4.29 4.32 -4.95
CA LYS A 48 -3.27 5.37 -4.75
C LYS A 48 -3.85 6.61 -4.11
N PHE A 49 -5.04 7.04 -4.53
CA PHE A 49 -5.73 8.15 -3.88
C PHE A 49 -6.03 7.84 -2.40
N SER A 50 -6.72 6.71 -2.13
CA SER A 50 -7.07 6.32 -0.75
C SER A 50 -5.83 6.15 0.15
N SER A 51 -4.80 5.45 -0.35
CA SER A 51 -3.55 5.23 0.39
C SER A 51 -2.76 6.53 0.61
N GLY A 52 -2.78 7.44 -0.36
CA GLY A 52 -2.17 8.77 -0.24
C GLY A 52 -2.81 9.60 0.87
N ILE A 53 -4.14 9.62 0.96
CA ILE A 53 -4.88 10.29 2.04
C ILE A 53 -4.54 9.64 3.40
N ALA A 54 -4.51 8.32 3.47
CA ALA A 54 -4.12 7.62 4.70
C ALA A 54 -2.66 7.93 5.11
N ALA A 55 -1.73 7.99 4.16
CA ALA A 55 -0.33 8.33 4.41
C ALA A 55 -0.14 9.80 4.81
N LEU A 56 -0.97 10.72 4.29
CA LEU A 56 -0.96 12.13 4.66
C LEU A 56 -1.20 12.33 6.16
N THR A 57 -2.19 11.62 6.73
CA THR A 57 -2.45 11.68 8.19
C THR A 57 -1.23 11.21 9.01
N SER A 58 -0.46 10.26 8.48
CA SER A 58 0.78 9.80 9.11
C SER A 58 1.86 10.87 9.09
N ILE A 59 1.99 11.64 8.01
CA ILE A 59 2.93 12.78 7.95
C ILE A 59 2.56 13.85 8.97
N PHE A 60 1.27 14.22 9.10
CA PHE A 60 0.82 15.18 10.10
C PHE A 60 1.19 14.75 11.52
N TYR A 61 0.96 13.47 11.86
CA TYR A 61 1.36 12.91 13.15
C TYR A 61 2.87 13.03 13.41
N LEU A 62 3.70 12.70 12.40
CA LEU A 62 5.15 12.75 12.50
C LEU A 62 5.69 14.17 12.70
N LEU A 63 5.11 15.15 12.00
CA LEU A 63 5.45 16.56 12.13
C LEU A 63 5.07 17.10 13.51
N LYS A 64 3.85 16.78 13.99
CA LYS A 64 3.36 17.24 15.30
C LYS A 64 4.23 16.72 16.46
N ASN A 65 4.65 15.46 16.39
CA ASN A 65 5.38 14.81 17.47
C ASN A 65 6.92 14.88 17.30
N LYS A 66 7.41 15.57 16.27
CA LYS A 66 8.85 15.74 15.97
C LYS A 66 9.64 14.42 15.92
N HIS A 67 9.00 13.33 15.49
CA HIS A 67 9.66 12.02 15.40
C HIS A 67 10.70 11.94 14.26
N LEU A 68 10.57 12.81 13.25
CA LEU A 68 11.50 12.93 12.12
C LEU A 68 11.77 14.41 11.84
N SER A 69 12.97 14.71 11.33
CA SER A 69 13.29 16.07 10.90
C SER A 69 12.54 16.42 9.62
N VAL A 70 12.04 17.65 9.53
CA VAL A 70 11.29 18.16 8.37
C VAL A 70 12.11 18.01 7.09
N LYS A 71 13.42 18.23 7.16
CA LYS A 71 14.35 18.06 6.03
C LYS A 71 14.31 16.62 5.47
N ILE A 72 14.32 15.61 6.33
CA ILE A 72 14.27 14.20 5.89
C ILE A 72 12.92 13.91 5.22
N ILE A 73 11.83 14.43 5.77
CA ILE A 73 10.48 14.24 5.21
C ILE A 73 10.42 14.82 3.81
N ILE A 74 10.82 16.08 3.63
CA ILE A 74 10.78 16.77 2.33
C ILE A 74 11.61 16.04 1.29
N VAL A 75 12.86 15.66 1.61
CA VAL A 75 13.73 14.99 0.63
C VAL A 75 13.15 13.64 0.21
N ASN A 76 12.69 12.82 1.15
CA ASN A 76 12.08 11.52 0.82
C ASN A 76 10.79 11.68 0.01
N VAL A 77 9.95 12.66 0.34
CA VAL A 77 8.72 12.94 -0.42
C VAL A 77 9.06 13.36 -1.85
N CYS A 78 10.03 14.24 -2.06
CA CYS A 78 10.42 14.67 -3.40
C CYS A 78 10.92 13.49 -4.25
N ILE A 79 11.82 12.65 -3.71
CA ILE A 79 12.31 11.45 -4.40
C ILE A 79 11.15 10.51 -4.72
N ALA A 80 10.24 10.31 -3.76
CA ALA A 80 9.12 9.42 -3.92
C ALA A 80 8.06 9.93 -4.91
N ILE A 81 7.86 11.24 -5.01
CA ILE A 81 6.97 11.84 -6.03
C ILE A 81 7.49 11.50 -7.42
N ILE A 82 8.78 11.75 -7.68
CA ILE A 82 9.38 11.46 -8.99
C ILE A 82 9.33 9.96 -9.28
N GLY A 83 9.66 9.12 -8.29
CA GLY A 83 9.51 7.67 -8.38
C GLY A 83 8.07 7.29 -8.73
N GLY A 84 7.10 7.72 -7.93
CA GLY A 84 5.68 7.41 -8.12
C GLY A 84 5.13 7.85 -9.47
N MET A 85 5.53 9.03 -9.95
CA MET A 85 5.20 9.50 -11.30
C MET A 85 5.78 8.57 -12.36
N SER A 86 7.07 8.22 -12.27
CA SER A 86 7.71 7.33 -13.25
C SER A 86 7.04 5.96 -13.30
N GLY A 87 6.70 5.38 -12.13
CA GLY A 87 6.01 4.12 -12.03
C GLY A 87 4.61 4.16 -12.64
N ALA A 88 3.83 5.18 -12.28
CA ALA A 88 2.49 5.38 -12.81
C ALA A 88 2.50 5.59 -14.33
N LEU A 89 3.46 6.36 -14.87
CA LEU A 89 3.63 6.57 -16.30
C LEU A 89 3.94 5.27 -17.05
N ILE A 90 4.81 4.43 -16.49
CA ILE A 90 5.09 3.11 -17.10
C ILE A 90 3.79 2.31 -17.13
N THR A 91 3.12 2.18 -15.98
CA THR A 91 1.92 1.33 -15.89
C THR A 91 0.71 1.85 -16.65
N SER A 92 0.61 3.16 -16.89
CA SER A 92 -0.48 3.74 -17.69
C SER A 92 -0.38 3.37 -19.18
N HIS A 93 0.81 2.98 -19.65
CA HIS A 93 1.04 2.53 -21.02
C HIS A 93 1.07 0.99 -21.15
N VAL A 94 0.92 0.26 -20.04
CA VAL A 94 0.88 -1.20 -20.03
C VAL A 94 -0.57 -1.68 -20.23
N THR A 95 -0.74 -2.71 -21.06
CA THR A 95 -2.06 -3.29 -21.33
C THR A 95 -2.70 -3.88 -20.08
N GLU A 96 -4.04 -3.83 -19.99
CA GLU A 96 -4.79 -4.37 -18.86
C GLU A 96 -4.47 -5.85 -18.60
N GLN A 97 -4.34 -6.64 -19.67
CA GLN A 97 -3.98 -8.06 -19.58
C GLN A 97 -2.61 -8.26 -18.90
N THR A 98 -1.61 -7.46 -19.26
CA THR A 98 -0.27 -7.55 -18.67
C THR A 98 -0.29 -7.14 -17.20
N MET A 99 -1.04 -6.09 -16.85
CA MET A 99 -1.21 -5.66 -15.46
C MET A 99 -1.92 -6.72 -14.61
N ASN A 100 -2.92 -7.41 -15.17
CA ASN A 100 -3.62 -8.51 -14.50
C ASN A 100 -2.67 -9.70 -14.23
N ILE A 101 -1.84 -10.07 -15.21
CA ILE A 101 -0.83 -11.12 -15.04
C ILE A 101 0.20 -10.72 -13.97
N MET A 102 0.68 -9.47 -14.01
CA MET A 102 1.64 -8.96 -13.03
C MET A 102 1.05 -8.95 -11.62
N ALA A 103 -0.23 -8.60 -11.48
CA ALA A 103 -0.95 -8.68 -10.21
C ALA A 103 -1.05 -10.11 -9.69
N LEU A 104 -1.32 -11.08 -10.55
CA LEU A 104 -1.43 -12.49 -10.21
C LEU A 104 -0.08 -13.04 -9.72
N ILE A 105 1.01 -12.72 -10.43
CA ILE A 105 2.38 -13.10 -10.02
C ILE A 105 2.71 -12.52 -8.65
N LEU A 106 2.41 -11.24 -8.41
CA LEU A 106 2.68 -10.58 -7.13
C LEU A 106 1.82 -11.13 -5.99
N LEU A 107 0.57 -11.50 -6.25
CA LEU A 107 -0.29 -12.21 -5.30
C LEU A 107 0.28 -13.58 -4.91
N ILE A 108 0.73 -14.36 -5.89
CA ILE A 108 1.36 -15.68 -5.65
C ILE A 108 2.64 -15.48 -4.83
N PHE A 109 3.48 -14.52 -5.18
CA PHE A 109 4.71 -14.23 -4.45
C PHE A 109 4.43 -13.77 -3.02
N ALA A 110 3.45 -12.87 -2.83
CA ALA A 110 3.00 -12.43 -1.51
C ALA A 110 2.42 -13.60 -0.68
N LEU A 111 1.69 -14.52 -1.30
CA LEU A 111 1.19 -15.73 -0.66
C LEU A 111 2.36 -16.61 -0.20
N ILE A 112 3.32 -16.91 -1.09
CA ILE A 112 4.49 -17.73 -0.79
C ILE A 112 5.29 -17.12 0.36
N ILE A 113 5.57 -15.82 0.33
CA ILE A 113 6.27 -15.11 1.41
C ILE A 113 5.47 -15.19 2.71
N THR A 114 4.16 -14.95 2.68
CA THR A 114 3.32 -14.98 3.88
C THR A 114 3.27 -16.38 4.51
N LEU A 115 3.22 -17.42 3.68
CA LEU A 115 3.23 -18.83 4.10
C LEU A 115 4.60 -19.27 4.62
N LYS A 116 5.69 -18.94 3.91
CA LYS A 116 7.06 -19.33 4.27
C LYS A 116 7.60 -18.55 5.47
N ASN A 117 7.24 -17.29 5.61
CA ASN A 117 7.85 -16.45 6.63
C ASN A 117 7.14 -16.66 7.98
N LYS A 118 7.70 -17.58 8.79
CA LYS A 118 7.31 -17.81 10.20
C LYS A 118 7.64 -16.60 11.11
N GLN A 119 8.44 -15.66 10.63
CA GLN A 119 9.01 -14.54 11.37
C GLN A 119 8.39 -13.18 11.03
N TRP A 120 7.08 -13.12 10.82
CA TRP A 120 6.38 -11.83 10.68
C TRP A 120 6.46 -10.92 11.92
N VAL A 121 7.03 -11.43 13.03
CA VAL A 121 7.12 -10.75 14.34
C VAL A 121 8.44 -11.04 15.06
N SER A 122 9.53 -11.35 14.36
CA SER A 122 10.83 -11.22 15.04
C SER A 122 11.15 -9.73 15.07
N SER A 123 10.82 -9.11 16.19
CA SER A 123 11.49 -7.92 16.70
C SER A 123 13.00 -8.19 16.70
N VAL A 124 13.65 -7.98 15.55
CA VAL A 124 15.10 -7.90 15.51
C VAL A 124 15.43 -6.51 16.03
N GLU A 125 15.62 -6.43 17.36
CA GLU A 125 16.08 -5.26 18.07
C GLU A 125 17.48 -4.89 17.57
N GLY A 126 17.52 -4.12 16.48
CA GLY A 126 18.74 -3.49 16.00
C GLY A 126 19.02 -2.24 16.83
N LYS A 127 20.15 -2.22 17.55
CA LYS A 127 20.69 -1.00 18.16
C LYS A 127 20.91 0.04 17.05
N ALA A 128 20.16 1.14 17.12
CA ALA A 128 20.25 2.23 16.16
C ALA A 128 21.62 2.93 16.28
N LYS A 129 22.32 3.07 15.16
CA LYS A 129 23.22 4.20 14.93
C LYS A 129 22.49 5.17 14.02
N ASP A 130 22.58 6.45 14.32
CA ASP A 130 21.90 7.52 13.58
C ASP A 130 22.62 7.81 12.25
N THR A 131 22.79 6.78 11.40
CA THR A 131 23.39 6.93 10.07
C THR A 131 22.31 7.33 9.09
N THR A 132 22.05 8.62 9.04
CA THR A 132 21.09 9.26 8.15
C THR A 132 21.82 9.67 6.88
N ILE A 133 21.85 8.79 5.87
CA ILE A 133 22.24 9.19 4.53
C ILE A 133 21.19 8.70 3.53
N VAL A 134 20.51 9.66 2.91
CA VAL A 134 19.56 9.53 1.79
C VAL A 134 20.27 9.14 0.47
N SER A 135 21.46 8.56 0.53
CA SER A 135 22.37 8.35 -0.61
C SER A 135 22.24 6.95 -1.20
N ASN A 136 21.01 6.52 -1.48
CA ASN A 136 20.83 5.32 -2.29
C ASN A 136 19.62 5.49 -3.20
N ALA A 137 19.68 4.99 -4.43
CA ALA A 137 18.60 5.11 -5.41
C ALA A 137 17.37 4.24 -5.06
N MET A 138 17.50 3.35 -4.08
CA MET A 138 16.45 2.38 -3.71
C MET A 138 15.09 3.00 -3.33
N PRO A 139 14.98 4.10 -2.56
CA PRO A 139 13.70 4.74 -2.27
C PRO A 139 12.95 5.18 -3.54
N PHE A 140 13.68 5.61 -4.58
CA PHE A 140 13.09 5.94 -5.88
C PHE A 140 12.46 4.70 -6.53
N PHE A 141 13.17 3.57 -6.59
CA PHE A 141 12.65 2.35 -7.19
C PHE A 141 11.46 1.76 -6.41
N ILE A 142 11.52 1.81 -5.08
CA ILE A 142 10.38 1.40 -4.24
C ILE A 142 9.18 2.31 -4.50
N ALA A 143 9.40 3.63 -4.61
CA ALA A 143 8.35 4.58 -4.90
C ALA A 143 7.80 4.42 -6.33
N ALA A 144 8.62 4.06 -7.31
CA ALA A 144 8.18 3.75 -8.67
C ALA A 144 7.33 2.48 -8.71
N TYR A 145 7.80 1.40 -8.09
CA TYR A 145 6.99 0.19 -7.91
C TYR A 145 5.67 0.50 -7.20
N ASP A 146 5.73 1.30 -6.13
CA ASP A 146 4.54 1.69 -5.40
C ASP A 146 3.58 2.49 -6.27
N GLY A 147 4.07 3.53 -6.95
CA GLY A 147 3.24 4.42 -7.76
C GLY A 147 2.55 3.71 -8.90
N GLY A 148 3.25 2.78 -9.57
CA GLY A 148 2.67 2.03 -10.69
C GLY A 148 1.72 0.90 -10.26
N PHE A 149 2.06 0.19 -9.18
CA PHE A 149 1.30 -1.00 -8.78
C PHE A 149 0.81 -0.90 -7.33
N GLY A 150 1.73 -0.87 -6.35
CA GLY A 150 1.41 -0.55 -4.95
C GLY A 150 1.35 -1.71 -3.93
N PRO A 151 0.84 -2.91 -4.25
CA PRO A 151 0.82 -4.02 -3.29
C PRO A 151 2.21 -4.40 -2.77
N GLY A 152 2.36 -4.50 -1.45
CA GLY A 152 3.62 -4.91 -0.81
C GLY A 152 4.70 -3.83 -0.70
N SER A 153 4.47 -2.61 -1.22
CA SER A 153 5.45 -1.51 -1.13
C SER A 153 5.86 -1.15 0.29
N SER A 154 4.92 -1.21 1.24
CA SER A 154 5.20 -0.98 2.66
C SER A 154 6.25 -1.95 3.19
N THR A 155 6.19 -3.23 2.78
CA THR A 155 7.16 -4.24 3.18
C THR A 155 8.54 -3.90 2.61
N PHE A 156 8.62 -3.54 1.32
CA PHE A 156 9.88 -3.15 0.70
C PHE A 156 10.51 -1.92 1.35
N GLY A 157 9.70 -0.90 1.66
CA GLY A 157 10.17 0.29 2.38
C GLY A 157 10.70 -0.04 3.77
N ILE A 158 9.95 -0.84 4.55
CA ILE A 158 10.36 -1.21 5.91
C ILE A 158 11.68 -1.98 5.88
N LEU A 159 11.80 -2.99 5.02
CA LEU A 159 13.03 -3.78 4.87
C LEU A 159 14.21 -2.90 4.46
N HIS A 160 14.01 -1.98 3.52
CA HIS A 160 15.05 -1.04 3.09
C HIS A 160 15.55 -0.17 4.25
N TYR A 161 14.64 0.47 4.99
CA TYR A 161 15.04 1.35 6.10
C TYR A 161 15.60 0.59 7.30
N MET A 162 15.17 -0.66 7.52
CA MET A 162 15.78 -1.56 8.51
C MET A 162 17.22 -1.94 8.14
N ASN A 163 17.49 -2.21 6.85
CA ASN A 163 18.84 -2.50 6.37
C ASN A 163 19.80 -1.30 6.55
N GLN A 164 19.28 -0.08 6.67
CA GLN A 164 20.04 1.10 7.05
C GLN A 164 20.28 1.25 8.57
N LYS A 165 20.07 0.19 9.35
CA LYS A 165 20.24 0.17 10.83
C LYS A 165 19.29 1.10 11.59
N ASN A 166 18.15 1.46 11.00
CA ASN A 166 17.08 2.16 11.73
C ASN A 166 16.31 1.17 12.61
N THR A 167 15.73 1.67 13.71
CA THR A 167 14.74 0.88 14.46
C THR A 167 13.54 0.55 13.58
N TYR A 168 12.87 -0.56 13.85
CA TYR A 168 11.64 -0.96 13.14
C TYR A 168 10.60 0.19 13.11
N MET A 169 10.41 0.88 14.25
CA MET A 169 9.49 2.01 14.32
C MET A 169 9.90 3.16 13.38
N LYS A 170 11.18 3.56 13.36
CA LYS A 170 11.68 4.60 12.45
C LYS A 170 11.57 4.15 10.98
N ALA A 171 11.79 2.87 10.69
CA ALA A 171 11.62 2.30 9.34
C ALA A 171 10.16 2.35 8.85
N VAL A 172 9.19 2.02 9.71
CA VAL A 172 7.76 2.14 9.41
C VAL A 172 7.38 3.60 9.13
N GLN A 173 7.89 4.54 9.93
CA GLN A 173 7.61 5.97 9.77
C GLN A 173 8.19 6.51 8.45
N LEU A 174 9.45 6.22 8.15
CA LEU A 174 10.09 6.61 6.89
C LEU A 174 9.38 6.00 5.67
N THR A 175 8.90 4.76 5.79
CA THR A 175 8.11 4.11 4.74
C THR A 175 6.79 4.81 4.48
N ARG A 176 6.09 5.26 5.53
CA ARG A 176 4.83 6.02 5.36
C ARG A 176 5.06 7.37 4.67
N VAL A 177 6.19 8.03 4.96
CA VAL A 177 6.60 9.24 4.23
C VAL A 177 6.87 8.93 2.76
N LEU A 178 7.56 7.83 2.47
CA LEU A 178 7.82 7.37 1.10
C LEU A 178 6.51 7.10 0.35
N ILE A 179 5.58 6.37 0.97
CA ILE A 179 4.27 6.02 0.37
C ILE A 179 3.43 7.26 0.09
N PHE A 180 3.47 8.27 0.98
CA PHE A 180 2.79 9.53 0.71
C PHE A 180 3.29 10.17 -0.58
N GLY A 181 4.62 10.31 -0.73
CA GLY A 181 5.19 10.90 -1.93
C GLY A 181 4.90 10.09 -3.19
N SER A 182 5.04 8.76 -3.16
CA SER A 182 4.74 7.90 -4.32
C SER A 182 3.27 7.96 -4.71
N CYS A 183 2.35 7.97 -3.74
CA CYS A 183 0.92 8.10 -4.02
C CYS A 183 0.58 9.48 -4.60
N CYS A 184 1.19 10.57 -4.10
CA CYS A 184 1.02 11.90 -4.68
C CYS A 184 1.50 11.94 -6.14
N GLY A 185 2.70 11.42 -6.41
CA GLY A 185 3.24 11.36 -7.76
C GLY A 185 2.37 10.53 -8.71
N ALA A 186 1.97 9.34 -8.26
CA ALA A 186 1.11 8.46 -9.05
C ALA A 186 -0.27 9.07 -9.30
N PHE A 187 -0.86 9.74 -8.30
CA PHE A 187 -2.16 10.40 -8.44
C PHE A 187 -2.13 11.47 -9.53
N ILE A 188 -1.07 12.26 -9.66
CA ILE A 188 -0.93 13.27 -10.73
C ILE A 188 -1.04 12.60 -12.10
N ILE A 189 -0.33 11.50 -12.32
CA ILE A 189 -0.34 10.77 -13.60
C ILE A 189 -1.69 10.10 -13.85
N PHE A 190 -2.25 9.42 -12.85
CA PHE A 190 -3.55 8.75 -13.00
C PHE A 190 -4.70 9.74 -13.20
N TYR A 191 -4.59 10.94 -12.63
CA TYR A 191 -5.53 12.03 -12.86
C TYR A 191 -5.44 12.53 -14.32
N GLN A 192 -4.22 12.76 -14.82
CA GLN A 192 -3.98 13.21 -16.20
C GLN A 192 -4.40 12.18 -17.26
N THR A 193 -4.24 10.89 -16.96
CA THR A 193 -4.62 9.79 -17.86
C THR A 193 -6.12 9.46 -17.81
N GLY A 194 -6.89 10.07 -16.91
CA GLY A 194 -8.34 9.88 -16.80
C GLY A 194 -8.76 8.59 -16.07
N PHE A 195 -7.83 7.86 -15.46
CA PHE A 195 -8.14 6.63 -14.71
C PHE A 195 -8.77 6.90 -13.34
N VAL A 196 -8.70 8.14 -12.84
CA VAL A 196 -9.31 8.53 -11.55
C VAL A 196 -10.83 8.66 -11.69
N GLN A 197 -11.55 7.70 -11.13
CA GLN A 197 -13.00 7.75 -10.96
C GLN A 197 -13.34 8.27 -9.56
N TRP A 198 -13.83 9.51 -9.47
CA TRP A 198 -14.06 10.19 -8.19
C TRP A 198 -15.04 9.45 -7.27
N ASN A 199 -16.10 8.86 -7.83
CA ASN A 199 -17.05 8.07 -7.05
C ASN A 199 -16.36 6.90 -6.34
N TYR A 200 -15.42 6.23 -7.01
CA TYR A 200 -14.69 5.10 -6.45
C TYR A 200 -13.61 5.56 -5.46
N ALA A 201 -12.88 6.61 -5.84
CA ALA A 201 -11.85 7.25 -5.01
C ALA A 201 -12.39 7.70 -3.65
N ILE A 202 -13.52 8.40 -3.64
CA ILE A 202 -14.15 8.90 -2.42
C ILE A 202 -14.72 7.74 -1.57
N ALA A 203 -15.45 6.79 -2.18
CA ALA A 203 -15.98 5.63 -1.47
C ALA A 203 -14.87 4.84 -0.77
N MET A 204 -13.80 4.55 -1.51
CA MET A 204 -12.65 3.82 -0.99
C MET A 204 -11.89 4.61 0.06
N ALA A 205 -11.73 5.92 -0.09
CA ALA A 205 -11.05 6.76 0.90
C ALA A 205 -11.83 6.80 2.23
N ILE A 206 -13.15 7.01 2.17
CA ILE A 206 -14.02 7.01 3.37
C ILE A 206 -13.99 5.63 4.03
N GLY A 207 -14.22 4.56 3.25
CA GLY A 207 -14.20 3.20 3.77
C GLY A 207 -12.85 2.84 4.38
N SER A 208 -11.76 3.18 3.70
CA SER A 208 -10.41 2.89 4.20
C SER A 208 -10.05 3.67 5.46
N ALA A 209 -10.50 4.93 5.56
CA ALA A 209 -10.34 5.73 6.76
C ALA A 209 -11.07 5.08 7.94
N ILE A 210 -12.34 4.73 7.77
CA ILE A 210 -13.13 4.07 8.83
C ILE A 210 -12.50 2.72 9.21
N GLY A 211 -12.22 1.86 8.22
CA GLY A 211 -11.64 0.54 8.43
C GLY A 211 -10.30 0.57 9.15
N SER A 212 -9.42 1.50 8.78
CA SER A 212 -8.11 1.65 9.43
C SER A 212 -8.23 2.08 10.90
N GLN A 213 -9.14 3.00 11.24
CA GLN A 213 -9.37 3.41 12.62
C GLN A 213 -9.93 2.27 13.47
N ILE A 214 -10.92 1.53 12.95
CA ILE A 214 -11.46 0.34 13.63
C ILE A 214 -10.35 -0.71 13.81
N GLY A 215 -9.50 -0.89 12.80
CA GLY A 215 -8.36 -1.80 12.83
C GLY A 215 -7.36 -1.45 13.94
N LEU A 216 -7.04 -0.17 14.11
CA LEU A 216 -6.16 0.31 15.18
C LEU A 216 -6.74 0.05 16.57
N ILE A 217 -8.03 0.24 16.75
CA ILE A 217 -8.72 0.00 18.04
C ILE A 217 -8.82 -1.50 18.35
N ALA A 218 -9.03 -2.33 17.33
CA ALA A 218 -9.15 -3.78 17.46
C ALA A 218 -7.80 -4.50 17.58
N LEU A 219 -6.71 -3.91 17.07
CA LEU A 219 -5.37 -4.51 17.02
C LEU A 219 -4.89 -5.08 18.36
N PRO A 220 -5.04 -4.40 19.53
CA PRO A 220 -4.59 -4.95 20.80
C PRO A 220 -5.39 -6.18 21.27
N LYS A 221 -6.60 -6.38 20.71
CA LYS A 221 -7.55 -7.42 21.13
C LYS A 221 -7.50 -8.65 20.22
N ILE A 222 -6.91 -8.55 19.03
CA ILE A 222 -6.86 -9.64 18.05
C ILE A 222 -5.48 -10.30 18.11
N PRO A 223 -5.38 -11.60 18.45
CA PRO A 223 -4.10 -12.28 18.40
C PRO A 223 -3.59 -12.33 16.95
N LEU A 224 -2.32 -11.97 16.78
CA LEU A 224 -1.66 -11.79 15.48
C LEU A 224 -1.79 -13.00 14.54
N LYS A 225 -1.95 -14.20 15.11
CA LYS A 225 -2.19 -15.46 14.39
C LYS A 225 -3.51 -15.46 13.61
N ILE A 226 -4.57 -14.82 14.13
CA ILE A 226 -5.87 -14.70 13.47
C ILE A 226 -5.79 -13.72 12.30
N ALA A 227 -5.17 -12.56 12.51
CA ALA A 227 -4.95 -11.57 11.45
C ALA A 227 -4.18 -12.19 10.27
N LYS A 228 -3.12 -12.96 10.56
CA LYS A 228 -2.35 -13.67 9.55
C LYS A 228 -3.19 -14.72 8.79
N LYS A 229 -4.00 -15.51 9.49
CA LYS A 229 -4.88 -16.53 8.87
C LYS A 229 -5.89 -15.88 7.93
N LEU A 230 -6.47 -14.76 8.35
CA LEU A 230 -7.48 -14.02 7.59
C LEU A 230 -6.90 -13.42 6.30
N LEU A 231 -5.68 -12.86 6.36
CA LEU A 231 -4.95 -12.39 5.18
C LEU A 231 -4.68 -13.53 4.19
N ILE A 232 -4.20 -14.68 4.67
CA ILE A 232 -3.91 -15.86 3.83
C ILE A 232 -5.18 -16.36 3.13
N THR A 233 -6.30 -16.49 3.86
CA THR A 233 -7.58 -16.94 3.29
C THR A 233 -8.06 -16.02 2.17
N ILE A 234 -7.94 -14.71 2.36
CA ILE A 234 -8.35 -13.74 1.34
C ILE A 234 -7.42 -13.81 0.13
N ILE A 235 -6.10 -13.90 0.30
CA ILE A 235 -5.18 -14.07 -0.83
C ILE A 235 -5.51 -15.34 -1.62
N PHE A 236 -5.83 -16.45 -0.94
CA PHE A 236 -6.26 -17.68 -1.61
C PHE A 236 -7.56 -17.51 -2.41
N LEU A 237 -8.58 -16.88 -1.83
CA LEU A 237 -9.84 -16.58 -2.52
C LEU A 237 -9.62 -15.70 -3.75
N LEU A 238 -8.77 -14.68 -3.62
CA LEU A 238 -8.45 -13.75 -4.70
C LEU A 238 -7.67 -14.42 -5.83
N ILE A 239 -6.67 -15.26 -5.51
CA ILE A 239 -5.93 -16.04 -6.52
C ILE A 239 -6.87 -16.99 -7.25
N GLY A 240 -7.70 -17.73 -6.51
CA GLY A 240 -8.67 -18.66 -7.10
C GLY A 240 -9.61 -17.98 -8.08
N GLN A 241 -10.06 -16.77 -7.78
CA GLN A 241 -10.96 -16.05 -8.67
C GLN A 241 -10.28 -15.34 -9.83
N VAL A 242 -9.10 -14.73 -9.64
CA VAL A 242 -8.36 -14.14 -10.77
C VAL A 242 -8.03 -15.23 -11.80
N ALA A 243 -7.64 -16.43 -11.34
CA ALA A 243 -7.49 -17.58 -12.21
C ALA A 243 -8.79 -17.94 -12.95
N PHE A 244 -9.94 -17.89 -12.27
CA PHE A 244 -11.26 -18.16 -12.86
C PHE A 244 -11.70 -17.11 -13.90
N LYS A 245 -11.26 -15.86 -13.77
CA LYS A 245 -11.62 -14.76 -14.68
C LYS A 245 -10.71 -14.68 -15.91
N MET A 246 -9.55 -15.37 -15.88
CA MET A 246 -8.63 -15.49 -17.02
C MET A 246 -8.90 -16.73 -17.90
N ILE A 247 -9.74 -17.66 -17.43
CA ILE A 247 -10.27 -18.80 -18.19
C ILE A 247 -11.55 -18.35 -18.88
#